data_AF-A0A919HVQ7-F1
#
_entry.id   AF-A0A919HVQ7-F1
#
_cell.length_a   1.000
_cell.length_b   1.000
_cell.length_c   1.000
_cell.angle_alpha   90.00
_cell.angle_beta   90.00
_cell.angle_gamma   90.00
#
_symmetry.space_group_name_H-M   'P 1'
#
loop_
_entity.id
_entity.type
_entity.pdbx_description
1 polymer ?
#
loop_
_entity_poly.entity_id
_entity_poly.type
_entity_poly.pdbx_seq_one_letter_code
_entity_poly.pdbx_strand_id
1 'polypeptide(L)'
;MQVQNKVQQAESRLPSEVQQSGVTVEKSQSSFLLILAVYDKTNRATSSDISDWLVSNMQDPLARVEGVGSLQVFGAEYAMRVWMDPTKLASYSLMPSDVQSAIEAQNVQVSAGKIGALPSSNAQQLTATVRAQSRLQTPDQFKAIIVKAGPTAR
;
A
#
# COMPACT_ATOMS: atom_id res chain seq x y z
N MET A 1 6.00 -25.60 -10.48
CA MET A 1 7.23 -25.79 -9.68
C MET A 1 8.49 -25.37 -10.42
N GLN A 2 8.84 -25.96 -11.59
CA GLN A 2 10.10 -25.61 -12.28
C GLN A 2 10.18 -24.15 -12.77
N VAL A 3 9.08 -23.59 -13.29
CA VAL A 3 9.04 -22.20 -13.80
C VAL A 3 9.19 -21.18 -12.66
N GLN A 4 8.49 -21.35 -11.54
CA GLN A 4 8.57 -20.43 -10.41
C GLN A 4 9.97 -20.37 -9.80
N ASN A 5 10.64 -21.52 -9.64
CA ASN A 5 12.03 -21.56 -9.17
C ASN A 5 12.99 -20.84 -10.14
N LYS A 6 12.74 -20.92 -11.45
CA LYS A 6 13.55 -20.23 -12.46
C LYS A 6 13.29 -18.73 -12.47
N VAL A 7 12.05 -18.31 -12.26
CA VAL A 7 11.68 -16.89 -12.10
C VAL A 7 12.34 -16.29 -10.85
N GLN A 8 12.29 -16.98 -9.71
CA GLN A 8 12.99 -16.53 -8.49
C GLN A 8 14.51 -16.38 -8.67
N GLN A 9 15.14 -17.27 -9.46
CA GLN A 9 16.57 -17.15 -9.79
C GLN A 9 16.91 -15.94 -10.66
N ALA A 10 15.94 -15.43 -11.42
CA ALA A 10 16.09 -14.30 -12.33
C ALA A 10 15.54 -12.98 -11.75
N GLU A 11 14.80 -13.02 -10.64
CA GLU A 11 14.13 -11.87 -10.03
C GLU A 11 15.10 -10.75 -9.68
N SER A 12 16.30 -11.10 -9.16
CA SER A 12 17.36 -10.14 -8.85
C SER A 12 17.95 -9.41 -10.06
N ARG A 13 17.67 -9.88 -11.28
CA ARG A 13 18.08 -9.22 -12.54
C ARG A 13 17.01 -8.27 -13.07
N LEU A 14 15.83 -8.27 -12.48
CA LEU A 14 14.75 -7.35 -12.87
C LEU A 14 14.97 -5.97 -12.23
N PRO A 15 14.53 -4.88 -12.88
CA PRO A 15 14.49 -3.56 -12.25
C PRO A 15 13.70 -3.56 -10.94
N SER A 16 14.06 -2.68 -10.01
CA SER A 16 13.41 -2.57 -8.70
C SER A 16 11.91 -2.32 -8.79
N GLU A 17 11.47 -1.57 -9.80
CA GLU A 17 10.06 -1.24 -10.04
C GLU A 17 9.24 -2.48 -10.39
N VAL A 18 9.84 -3.42 -11.13
CA VAL A 18 9.19 -4.70 -11.50
C VAL A 18 9.17 -5.64 -10.30
N GLN A 19 10.26 -5.70 -9.53
CA GLN A 19 10.30 -6.49 -8.28
C GLN A 19 9.23 -6.00 -7.29
N GLN A 20 9.08 -4.67 -7.13
CA GLN A 20 8.07 -4.07 -6.26
C GLN A 20 6.63 -4.34 -6.73
N SER A 21 6.40 -4.39 -8.05
CA SER A 21 5.10 -4.76 -8.61
C SER A 21 4.76 -6.24 -8.42
N GLY A 22 5.77 -7.07 -8.13
CA GLY A 22 5.66 -8.51 -7.94
C GLY A 22 5.59 -9.28 -9.27
N VAL A 23 6.13 -10.50 -9.28
CA VAL A 23 6.07 -11.40 -10.44
C VAL A 23 5.26 -12.64 -10.07
N THR A 24 4.05 -12.76 -10.63
CA THR A 24 3.19 -13.93 -10.43
C THR A 24 3.43 -14.96 -11.51
N VAL A 25 3.49 -16.23 -11.11
CA VAL A 25 3.60 -17.37 -12.03
C VAL A 25 2.38 -18.25 -11.84
N GLU A 26 1.45 -18.15 -12.77
CA GLU A 26 0.21 -18.92 -12.75
C GLU A 26 0.15 -19.90 -13.91
N LYS A 27 -0.53 -21.02 -13.71
CA LYS A 27 -0.83 -21.93 -14.83
C LYS A 27 -1.88 -21.24 -15.70
N SER A 28 -1.52 -20.93 -16.95
CA SER A 28 -2.46 -20.35 -17.89
C SER A 28 -3.59 -21.35 -18.17
N GLN A 29 -4.81 -21.00 -17.77
CA GLN A 29 -6.03 -21.68 -18.19
C GLN A 29 -6.91 -20.62 -18.84
N SER A 30 -7.02 -20.67 -20.16
CA SER A 30 -7.53 -19.56 -21.00
C SER A 30 -9.07 -19.41 -20.97
N SER A 31 -9.75 -20.02 -20.01
CA SER A 31 -11.21 -20.09 -19.93
C SER A 31 -11.70 -19.79 -18.52
N PHE A 32 -12.63 -18.84 -18.40
CA PHE A 32 -13.34 -18.57 -17.15
C PHE A 32 -14.49 -19.58 -16.96
N LEU A 33 -14.61 -20.15 -15.76
CA LEU A 33 -15.77 -20.97 -15.38
C LEU A 33 -17.03 -20.12 -15.20
N LEU A 34 -16.88 -18.95 -14.57
CA LEU A 34 -17.96 -18.03 -14.23
C LEU A 34 -17.42 -16.59 -14.22
N ILE A 35 -18.21 -15.66 -14.74
CA ILE A 35 -17.95 -14.22 -14.63
C ILE A 35 -19.08 -13.60 -13.81
N LEU A 36 -18.71 -12.90 -12.73
CA LEU A 36 -19.63 -12.20 -11.85
C LEU A 36 -19.54 -10.70 -12.11
N ALA A 37 -20.69 -10.06 -12.33
CA ALA A 37 -20.80 -8.61 -12.44
C ALA A 37 -21.47 -8.06 -11.17
N VAL A 38 -20.75 -7.21 -10.44
CA VAL A 38 -21.25 -6.53 -9.26
C VAL A 38 -21.46 -5.06 -9.61
N TYR A 39 -22.62 -4.53 -9.26
CA TYR A 39 -23.00 -3.15 -9.52
C TYR A 39 -23.85 -2.60 -8.37
N ASP A 40 -23.78 -1.30 -8.17
CA ASP A 40 -24.60 -0.61 -7.17
C ASP A 40 -25.93 -0.14 -7.78
N LYS A 41 -27.05 -0.65 -7.25
CA LYS A 41 -28.40 -0.26 -7.65
C LYS A 41 -28.77 1.17 -7.21
N THR A 42 -28.09 1.72 -6.22
CA THR A 42 -28.36 3.06 -5.67
C THR A 42 -27.56 4.16 -6.36
N ASN A 43 -26.63 3.79 -7.24
CA ASN A 43 -25.75 4.69 -7.98
C ASN A 43 -24.95 5.66 -7.08
N ARG A 44 -24.56 5.19 -5.89
CA ARG A 44 -23.74 5.91 -4.91
C ARG A 44 -22.28 5.49 -4.97
N ALA A 45 -22.01 4.23 -5.30
CA ALA A 45 -20.67 3.67 -5.41
C ALA A 45 -20.15 3.81 -6.84
N THR A 46 -18.91 4.28 -6.97
CA THR A 46 -18.20 4.29 -8.25
C THR A 46 -17.68 2.88 -8.59
N SER A 47 -17.24 2.69 -9.85
CA SER A 47 -16.59 1.44 -10.23
C SER A 47 -15.35 1.14 -9.38
N SER A 48 -14.60 2.15 -8.94
CA SER A 48 -13.44 1.96 -8.08
C SER A 48 -13.84 1.51 -6.68
N ASP A 49 -14.93 2.06 -6.14
CA ASP A 49 -15.45 1.68 -4.82
C ASP A 49 -15.89 0.22 -4.81
N ILE A 50 -16.54 -0.23 -5.89
CA ILE A 50 -16.97 -1.62 -6.06
C ILE A 50 -15.74 -2.53 -6.21
N SER A 51 -14.76 -2.15 -7.05
CA SER A 51 -13.52 -2.93 -7.21
C SER A 51 -12.75 -3.07 -5.90
N ASP A 52 -12.62 -2.01 -5.13
CA ASP A 52 -11.96 -2.03 -3.82
C ASP A 52 -12.70 -2.94 -2.83
N TRP A 53 -14.04 -2.84 -2.79
CA TRP A 53 -14.85 -3.71 -1.95
C TRP A 53 -14.71 -5.18 -2.34
N LEU A 54 -14.66 -5.49 -3.64
CA LEU A 54 -14.45 -6.85 -4.16
C LEU A 54 -13.09 -7.41 -3.75
N VAL A 55 -12.00 -6.64 -3.91
CA VAL A 55 -10.66 -7.06 -3.51
C VAL A 55 -10.60 -7.28 -1.99
N SER A 56 -11.07 -6.30 -1.22
CA SER A 56 -10.94 -6.29 0.24
C SER A 56 -11.82 -7.32 0.96
N ASN A 57 -13.00 -7.63 0.41
CA ASN A 57 -14.00 -8.44 1.13
C ASN A 57 -14.36 -9.77 0.43
N MET A 58 -14.22 -9.87 -0.89
CA MET A 58 -14.68 -11.04 -1.65
C MET A 58 -13.56 -11.89 -2.23
N GLN A 59 -12.43 -11.29 -2.61
CA GLN A 59 -11.35 -12.01 -3.29
C GLN A 59 -10.81 -13.16 -2.44
N ASP A 60 -10.41 -12.88 -1.21
CA ASP A 60 -9.82 -13.87 -0.30
C ASP A 60 -10.79 -14.99 0.14
N PRO A 61 -12.05 -14.70 0.50
CA PRO A 61 -13.02 -15.77 0.78
C PRO A 61 -13.29 -16.65 -0.44
N LEU A 62 -13.47 -16.08 -1.62
CA LEU A 62 -13.78 -16.83 -2.84
C LEU A 62 -12.60 -17.67 -3.32
N ALA A 63 -11.38 -17.14 -3.25
CA ALA A 63 -10.17 -17.86 -3.61
C ALA A 63 -9.92 -19.11 -2.74
N ARG A 64 -10.53 -19.19 -1.55
CA ARG A 64 -10.41 -20.32 -0.62
C ARG A 64 -11.55 -21.35 -0.73
N VAL A 65 -12.55 -21.11 -1.58
CA VAL A 65 -13.62 -22.08 -1.83
C VAL A 65 -13.06 -23.28 -2.56
N GLU A 66 -13.38 -24.49 -2.10
CA GLU A 66 -12.94 -25.72 -2.74
C GLU A 66 -13.38 -25.78 -4.21
N GLY A 67 -12.45 -26.08 -5.11
CA GLY A 67 -12.67 -26.09 -6.55
C GLY A 67 -12.42 -24.75 -7.26
N VAL A 68 -12.18 -23.65 -6.54
CA VAL A 68 -11.73 -22.39 -7.14
C VAL A 68 -10.22 -22.46 -7.41
N GLY A 69 -9.84 -22.38 -8.69
CA GLY A 69 -8.45 -22.44 -9.13
C GLY A 69 -7.75 -21.09 -9.13
N SER A 70 -8.24 -20.15 -9.94
CA SER A 70 -7.77 -18.77 -9.98
C SER A 70 -8.96 -17.81 -9.98
N LEU A 71 -8.77 -16.64 -9.38
CA LEU A 71 -9.77 -15.59 -9.30
C LEU A 71 -9.15 -14.28 -9.80
N GLN A 72 -9.79 -13.68 -10.79
CA GLN A 72 -9.38 -12.40 -11.34
C GLN A 72 -10.46 -11.36 -11.03
N VAL A 73 -10.09 -10.31 -10.29
CA VAL A 73 -10.94 -9.14 -10.10
C VAL A 73 -10.70 -8.17 -11.26
N PHE A 74 -11.77 -7.77 -11.94
CA PHE A 74 -11.70 -6.74 -12.97
C PHE A 74 -11.73 -5.35 -12.32
N GLY A 75 -10.55 -4.84 -11.97
CA GLY A 75 -10.36 -3.58 -11.26
C GLY A 75 -9.13 -3.63 -10.38
N ALA A 76 -9.01 -2.68 -9.46
CA ALA A 76 -7.94 -2.65 -8.47
C ALA A 76 -8.48 -2.15 -7.12
N GLU A 77 -7.77 -2.49 -6.04
CA GLU A 77 -7.97 -1.88 -4.73
C GLU A 77 -7.69 -0.37 -4.75
N TYR A 78 -8.14 0.34 -3.72
CA TYR A 78 -7.82 1.74 -3.57
C TYR A 78 -6.31 1.96 -3.41
N ALA A 79 -5.82 2.98 -4.10
CA ALA A 79 -4.50 3.53 -3.90
C ALA A 79 -4.60 5.01 -3.53
N MET A 80 -3.76 5.48 -2.61
CA MET A 80 -3.65 6.90 -2.30
C MET A 80 -3.04 7.63 -3.50
N ARG A 81 -3.85 8.40 -4.22
CA ARG A 81 -3.41 9.15 -5.41
C ARG A 81 -3.05 10.58 -5.04
N VAL A 82 -1.78 10.93 -5.23
CA VAL A 82 -1.28 12.30 -5.05
C VAL A 82 -1.15 12.98 -6.42
N TRP A 83 -2.13 13.83 -6.74
CA TRP A 83 -2.12 14.63 -7.97
C TRP A 83 -1.37 15.93 -7.75
N MET A 84 -0.20 16.05 -8.35
CA MET A 84 0.66 17.23 -8.22
C MET A 84 0.28 18.33 -9.20
N ASP A 85 0.27 19.58 -8.73
CA ASP A 85 0.08 20.77 -9.56
C ASP A 85 1.45 21.39 -9.88
N PRO A 86 1.90 21.39 -11.16
CA PRO A 86 3.22 21.87 -11.54
C PRO A 86 3.40 23.38 -11.25
N THR A 87 2.32 24.16 -11.30
CA THR A 87 2.37 25.61 -11.05
C THR A 87 2.64 25.89 -9.58
N LYS A 88 1.97 25.15 -8.69
CA LYS A 88 2.22 25.25 -7.25
C LYS A 88 3.63 24.77 -6.90
N LEU A 89 4.07 23.64 -7.43
CA LEU A 89 5.43 23.14 -7.22
C LEU A 89 6.47 24.19 -7.61
N ALA A 90 6.32 24.81 -8.78
CA ALA A 90 7.22 25.88 -9.24
C ALA A 90 7.23 27.09 -8.28
N SER A 91 6.06 27.52 -7.78
CA SER A 91 5.95 28.67 -6.85
C SER A 91 6.69 28.46 -5.52
N TYR A 92 6.83 27.21 -5.08
CA TYR A 92 7.57 26.84 -3.86
C TYR A 92 9.01 26.36 -4.14
N SER A 93 9.44 26.39 -5.42
CA SER A 93 10.70 25.83 -5.90
C SER A 93 10.87 24.37 -5.45
N LEU A 94 9.85 23.56 -5.74
CA LEU A 94 9.79 22.13 -5.45
C LEU A 94 9.80 21.32 -6.74
N MET A 95 10.40 20.13 -6.67
CA MET A 95 10.36 19.11 -7.70
C MET A 95 9.45 17.94 -7.28
N PRO A 96 8.93 17.14 -8.22
CA PRO A 96 8.18 15.93 -7.89
C PRO A 96 8.94 14.97 -6.96
N SER A 97 10.27 14.91 -7.08
CA SER A 97 11.13 14.12 -6.20
C SER A 97 11.05 14.56 -4.74
N ASP A 98 10.88 15.87 -4.47
CA ASP A 98 10.78 16.39 -3.10
C ASP A 98 9.47 15.90 -2.44
N VAL A 99 8.39 15.83 -3.21
CA VAL A 99 7.10 15.28 -2.75
C VAL A 99 7.22 13.80 -2.48
N GLN A 100 7.86 13.05 -3.39
CA GLN A 100 8.10 11.62 -3.20
C GLN A 100 8.91 11.35 -1.93
N SER A 101 10.05 12.04 -1.75
CA SER A 101 10.88 11.89 -0.55
C SER A 101 10.15 12.29 0.72
N ALA A 102 9.32 13.34 0.69
CA ALA A 102 8.50 13.73 1.83
C ALA A 102 7.46 12.66 2.22
N ILE A 103 6.82 12.02 1.23
CA ILE A 103 5.89 10.91 1.45
C ILE A 103 6.63 9.71 2.04
N GLU A 104 7.76 9.30 1.46
CA GLU A 104 8.55 8.16 1.96
C GLU A 104 9.06 8.40 3.38
N ALA A 105 9.44 9.63 3.72
CA ALA A 105 9.94 9.99 5.04
C ALA A 105 8.88 10.15 6.13
N GLN A 106 7.62 10.46 5.77
CA GLN A 106 6.54 10.69 6.75
C GLN A 106 5.47 9.59 6.76
N ASN A 107 5.31 8.83 5.69
CA ASN A 107 4.43 7.65 5.61
C ASN A 107 5.17 6.36 5.96
N VAL A 108 5.78 6.33 7.14
CA VAL A 108 6.62 5.23 7.61
C VAL A 108 6.09 4.71 8.93
N GLN A 109 6.18 3.38 9.10
CA GLN A 109 5.92 2.74 10.38
C GLN A 109 7.23 2.65 11.15
N VAL A 110 7.38 3.44 12.22
CA VAL A 110 8.56 3.41 13.09
C VAL A 110 8.26 2.55 14.32
N SER A 111 9.12 1.57 14.58
CA SER A 111 9.11 0.83 15.85
C SER A 111 10.01 1.56 16.85
N ALA A 112 9.41 2.12 17.90
CA ALA A 112 10.14 2.85 18.95
C ALA A 112 10.47 1.99 20.19
N GLY A 113 10.30 0.67 20.08
CA GLY A 113 10.64 -0.25 21.16
C GLY A 113 9.64 -0.21 22.32
N LYS A 114 10.13 -0.54 23.52
CA LYS A 114 9.32 -0.61 24.74
C LYS A 114 10.05 0.06 25.91
N ILE A 115 9.31 0.82 26.71
CA ILE A 115 9.78 1.34 27.99
C ILE A 115 9.81 0.16 28.97
N GLY A 116 10.90 0.00 29.70
CA GLY A 116 11.08 -1.13 30.63
C GLY A 116 11.42 -2.45 29.96
N ALA A 117 11.93 -2.43 28.71
CA ALA A 117 12.46 -3.62 28.06
C ALA A 117 13.70 -4.16 28.80
N LEU A 118 13.89 -5.47 28.76
CA LEU A 118 15.11 -6.09 29.30
C LEU A 118 16.35 -5.69 28.49
N PRO A 119 17.51 -5.55 29.15
CA PRO A 119 17.73 -5.67 30.60
C PRO A 119 17.26 -4.42 31.36
N SER A 120 16.40 -4.62 32.37
CA SER A 120 15.85 -3.56 33.23
C SER A 120 16.19 -3.84 34.69
N SER A 121 16.04 -2.83 35.57
CA SER A 121 16.22 -3.04 37.01
C SER A 121 15.16 -4.01 37.57
N ASN A 122 15.49 -4.73 38.64
CA ASN A 122 14.55 -5.63 39.32
C ASN A 122 13.34 -4.89 39.96
N ALA A 123 13.38 -3.56 40.00
CA ALA A 123 12.30 -2.71 40.48
C ALA A 123 11.38 -2.19 39.36
N GLN A 124 11.67 -2.49 38.08
CA GLN A 124 10.86 -2.06 36.95
C GLN A 124 9.52 -2.81 36.92
N GLN A 125 8.43 -2.14 37.31
CA GLN A 125 7.08 -2.73 37.35
C GLN A 125 6.24 -2.43 36.09
N LEU A 126 6.63 -1.44 35.28
CA LEU A 126 5.89 -1.01 34.09
C LEU A 126 6.64 -1.39 32.82
N THR A 127 5.96 -2.11 31.92
CA THR A 127 6.40 -2.28 30.53
C THR A 127 5.34 -1.71 29.60
N ALA A 128 5.73 -0.77 28.74
CA ALA A 128 4.82 -0.14 27.78
C ALA A 128 5.45 -0.11 26.39
N THR A 129 4.67 -0.42 25.35
CA THR A 129 5.14 -0.32 23.96
C THR A 129 5.07 1.12 23.51
N VAL A 130 6.19 1.64 23.00
CA VAL A 130 6.24 3.00 22.46
C VAL A 130 5.72 2.96 21.04
N ARG A 131 4.65 3.70 20.79
CA ARG A 131 4.14 3.94 19.43
C ARG A 131 4.71 5.26 18.93
N ALA A 132 5.53 5.20 17.89
CA ALA A 132 5.99 6.38 17.16
C ALA A 132 5.09 6.61 15.94
N GLN A 133 5.66 7.18 14.88
CA GLN A 133 4.96 7.41 13.61
C GLN A 133 4.43 6.09 13.04
N SER A 134 3.18 6.13 12.58
CA SER A 134 2.54 5.06 11.84
C SER A 134 2.31 5.50 10.40
N ARG A 135 2.07 4.52 9.52
CA ARG A 135 1.61 4.82 8.16
C ARG A 135 0.37 5.70 8.18
N LEU A 136 0.30 6.64 7.25
CA LEU A 136 -0.83 7.52 7.04
C LEU A 136 -1.99 6.70 6.45
N GLN A 137 -3.21 6.98 6.91
CA GLN A 137 -4.41 6.23 6.59
C GLN A 137 -5.46 7.08 5.89
N THR A 138 -5.46 8.39 6.10
CA THR A 138 -6.50 9.28 5.57
C THR A 138 -5.94 10.29 4.57
N PRO A 139 -6.74 10.74 3.58
CA PRO A 139 -6.31 11.78 2.64
C PRO A 139 -5.84 13.06 3.34
N ASP A 140 -6.46 13.43 4.47
CA ASP A 140 -6.08 14.62 5.22
C ASP A 140 -4.71 14.49 5.90
N GLN A 141 -4.34 13.29 6.33
CA GLN A 141 -2.98 13.01 6.81
C GLN A 141 -1.95 13.16 5.67
N PHE A 142 -2.28 12.72 4.45
CA PHE A 142 -1.41 12.94 3.29
C PHE A 142 -1.31 14.42 2.89
N LYS A 143 -2.38 15.21 3.01
CA LYS A 143 -2.35 16.66 2.77
C LYS A 143 -1.49 17.40 3.78
N ALA A 144 -1.38 16.89 5.01
CA ALA A 144 -0.60 17.48 6.08
C ALA A 144 0.90 17.16 5.99
N ILE A 145 1.35 16.39 4.98
CA ILE A 145 2.76 16.09 4.77
C ILE A 145 3.52 17.39 4.53
N ILE A 146 4.53 17.62 5.36
CA ILE A 146 5.38 18.81 5.27
C ILE A 146 6.43 18.55 4.20
N VAL A 147 6.32 19.19 3.04
CA VAL A 147 7.29 19.04 1.94
C VAL A 147 8.46 20.01 2.09
N LYS A 148 8.20 21.23 2.58
CA LYS A 148 9.23 22.26 2.81
C LYS A 148 8.79 23.20 3.92
N ALA A 149 9.70 23.47 4.85
CA ALA A 149 9.54 24.51 5.84
C ALA A 149 10.23 25.79 5.36
N GLY A 150 9.52 26.91 5.36
CA GLY A 150 10.13 28.23 5.15
C GLY A 150 10.91 28.68 6.39
N PRO A 151 11.78 29.69 6.28
CA PRO A 151 12.36 30.33 7.45
C PRO A 151 11.22 30.90 8.30
N THR A 152 11.16 30.48 9.56
CA THR A 152 10.14 30.89 10.53
C THR A 152 10.03 32.42 10.55
N ALA A 153 8.84 32.96 10.23
CA ALA A 153 8.57 34.36 10.52
C ALA A 153 8.61 34.52 12.05
N ARG A 154 9.53 35.37 12.53
CA ARG A 154 9.55 35.83 13.92
C ARG A 154 8.35 36.72 14.20
#